data_AF-A0ABD6E8N1-F1
#
_entry.id   AF-A0ABD6E8N1-F1
#
_cell.length_a   1.000
_cell.length_b   1.000
_cell.length_c   1.000
_cell.angle_alpha   90.00
_cell.angle_beta   90.00
_cell.angle_gamma   90.00
#
_symmetry.space_group_name_H-M   'P 1'
#
loop_
_entity.id
_entity.type
_entity.pdbx_description
1 polymer ?
#
loop_
_entity_poly.entity_id
_entity_poly.type
_entity_poly.pdbx_seq_one_letter_code
_entity_poly.pdbx_strand_id
1 'polypeptide(L)'
;MYVLLCRITLIFLNINLYSASDKLEEKNRISSSAKELLRESRDSAKSSPALSTVGNNQVNNDGRNVGDSETVSQCSVIKTLSNRGRYTSLAIRVSDDAVRVYRLSSSREESGTNYYRCSRCECLNKKSDVKFKPRVKTQNGRIIGDAFPSHHHDCQPLPLPKYQAQQLDYSCRADVRDGLAEPKQAWSRGHDIALQKWAAAEESAISKEVIDNFPDWSHVRKAYSRIRRQRHERDSFGHGRTYSCHDE
;
A
#
# COMPACT_ATOMS: atom_id res chain seq x y z
N MET A 1 -45.02 24.71 -14.13
CA MET A 1 -43.79 23.92 -14.41
C MET A 1 -42.69 24.06 -13.36
N TYR A 2 -42.61 25.12 -12.54
CA TYR A 2 -41.54 25.29 -11.55
C TYR A 2 -41.67 24.47 -10.25
N VAL A 3 -42.87 24.01 -9.88
CA VAL A 3 -43.10 23.27 -8.61
C VAL A 3 -42.67 21.79 -8.72
N LEU A 4 -42.67 21.22 -9.92
CA LEU A 4 -42.34 19.80 -10.14
C LEU A 4 -40.82 19.56 -10.13
N LEU A 5 -40.02 20.52 -10.63
CA LEU A 5 -38.55 20.44 -10.63
C LEU A 5 -37.96 20.55 -9.22
N CYS A 6 -38.62 21.29 -8.31
CA CYS A 6 -38.18 21.45 -6.92
C CYS A 6 -38.44 20.19 -6.06
N ARG A 7 -39.47 19.40 -6.38
CA ARG A 7 -39.75 18.14 -5.68
C ARG A 7 -38.78 17.02 -6.09
N ILE A 8 -38.33 17.00 -7.34
CA ILE A 8 -37.39 15.99 -7.83
C ILE A 8 -35.99 16.21 -7.21
N THR A 9 -35.51 17.46 -7.12
CA THR A 9 -34.22 17.77 -6.48
C THR A 9 -34.20 17.45 -4.98
N LEU A 10 -35.30 17.66 -4.26
CA LEU A 10 -35.41 17.31 -2.83
C LEU A 10 -35.40 15.80 -2.59
N ILE A 11 -35.93 14.99 -3.52
CA ILE A 11 -35.88 13.52 -3.42
C ILE A 11 -34.46 13.01 -3.64
N PHE A 12 -33.72 13.54 -4.63
CA PHE A 12 -32.33 13.14 -4.89
C PHE A 12 -31.37 13.54 -3.75
N LEU A 13 -31.61 14.66 -3.07
CA LEU A 13 -30.83 15.06 -1.89
C LEU A 13 -31.11 14.15 -0.68
N ASN A 14 -32.37 13.74 -0.47
CA ASN A 14 -32.74 12.85 0.64
C ASN A 14 -32.20 11.42 0.45
N ILE A 15 -32.22 10.87 -0.76
CA ILE A 15 -31.65 9.53 -1.05
C ILE A 15 -30.13 9.51 -0.84
N ASN A 16 -29.44 10.61 -1.21
CA ASN A 16 -27.99 10.72 -1.01
C ASN A 16 -27.60 10.86 0.48
N LEU A 17 -28.39 11.59 1.26
CA LEU A 17 -28.21 11.72 2.71
C LEU A 17 -28.47 10.39 3.44
N TYR A 18 -29.49 9.63 3.02
CA TYR A 18 -29.79 8.30 3.60
C TYR A 18 -28.66 7.30 3.30
N SER A 19 -28.16 7.25 2.05
CA SER A 19 -27.01 6.39 1.70
C SER A 19 -25.72 6.75 2.45
N ALA A 20 -25.54 8.01 2.84
CA ALA A 20 -24.35 8.45 3.56
C ALA A 20 -24.41 8.07 5.05
N SER A 21 -25.61 8.09 5.65
CA SER A 21 -25.85 7.66 7.04
C SER A 21 -25.55 6.17 7.22
N ASP A 22 -26.07 5.31 6.34
CA ASP A 22 -25.86 3.85 6.42
C ASP A 22 -24.36 3.49 6.29
N LYS A 23 -23.65 4.19 5.40
CA LYS A 23 -22.19 4.00 5.22
C LYS A 23 -21.37 4.49 6.42
N LEU A 24 -21.88 5.44 7.20
CA LEU A 24 -21.24 5.91 8.42
C LEU A 24 -21.50 4.96 9.59
N GLU A 25 -22.72 4.42 9.69
CA GLU A 25 -23.08 3.43 10.71
C GLU A 25 -22.32 2.11 10.52
N GLU A 26 -22.19 1.63 9.28
CA GLU A 26 -21.38 0.45 8.92
C GLU A 26 -19.90 0.63 9.31
N LYS A 27 -19.32 1.79 9.01
CA LYS A 27 -17.93 2.13 9.41
C LYS A 27 -17.76 2.17 10.92
N ASN A 28 -18.75 2.69 11.65
CA ASN A 28 -18.72 2.74 13.10
C ASN A 28 -18.85 1.34 13.73
N ARG A 29 -19.64 0.43 13.14
CA ARG A 29 -19.72 -0.99 13.56
C ARG A 29 -18.43 -1.76 13.31
N ILE A 30 -17.78 -1.54 12.17
CA ILE A 30 -16.48 -2.14 11.88
C ILE A 30 -15.41 -1.60 12.84
N SER A 31 -15.46 -0.30 13.16
CA SER A 31 -14.53 0.31 14.11
C SER A 31 -14.73 -0.16 15.55
N SER A 32 -15.96 -0.46 16.00
CA SER A 32 -16.21 -1.00 17.33
C SER A 32 -15.75 -2.46 17.42
N SER A 33 -16.06 -3.28 16.40
CA SER A 33 -15.61 -4.68 16.33
C SER A 33 -14.08 -4.80 16.31
N ALA A 34 -13.37 -3.93 15.59
CA ALA A 34 -11.91 -3.91 15.59
C ALA A 34 -11.30 -3.52 16.96
N LYS A 35 -11.99 -2.67 17.75
CA LYS A 35 -11.57 -2.30 19.10
C LYS A 35 -11.80 -3.44 20.10
N GLU A 36 -12.87 -4.22 19.94
CA GLU A 36 -13.16 -5.42 20.74
C GLU A 36 -12.06 -6.48 20.58
N LEU A 37 -11.69 -6.80 19.34
CA LEU A 37 -10.64 -7.79 19.02
C LEU A 37 -9.26 -7.39 19.57
N LEU A 38 -8.94 -6.09 19.55
CA LEU A 38 -7.70 -5.58 20.17
C LEU A 38 -7.74 -5.69 21.70
N ARG A 39 -8.91 -5.57 22.34
CA ARG A 39 -9.08 -5.73 23.78
C ARG A 39 -8.93 -7.20 24.21
N GLU A 40 -9.55 -8.12 23.49
CA GLU A 40 -9.45 -9.58 23.73
C GLU A 40 -8.00 -10.08 23.61
N SER A 41 -7.24 -9.57 22.62
CA SER A 41 -5.83 -9.90 22.44
C SER A 41 -4.94 -9.41 23.59
N ARG A 42 -5.34 -8.30 24.24
CA ARG A 42 -4.62 -7.72 25.39
C ARG A 42 -4.93 -8.44 26.70
N ASP A 43 -6.14 -8.95 26.84
CA ASP A 43 -6.57 -9.68 28.04
C ASP A 43 -6.02 -11.12 28.06
N SER A 44 -5.84 -11.74 26.88
CA SER A 44 -5.15 -13.04 26.75
C SER A 44 -3.64 -12.98 27.06
N ALA A 45 -3.00 -11.81 26.93
CA ALA A 45 -1.58 -11.62 27.25
C ALA A 45 -1.29 -11.45 28.75
N LYS A 46 -2.32 -11.34 29.60
CA LYS A 46 -2.19 -11.12 31.05
C LYS A 46 -2.39 -12.39 31.90
N SER A 47 -2.78 -13.52 31.32
CA SER A 47 -3.17 -14.72 32.09
C SER A 47 -2.13 -15.86 32.15
N SER A 48 -0.86 -15.62 31.85
CA SER A 48 0.20 -16.63 32.08
C SER A 48 0.97 -16.33 33.38
N PRO A 49 1.02 -17.27 34.35
CA PRO A 49 1.62 -17.02 35.65
C PRO A 49 3.16 -17.11 35.61
N ALA A 50 3.79 -16.25 36.39
CA ALA A 50 5.23 -16.23 36.67
C ALA A 50 5.65 -17.46 37.51
N LEU A 51 6.81 -18.04 37.21
CA LEU A 51 7.51 -18.98 38.09
C LEU A 51 8.95 -18.47 38.35
N SER A 52 9.15 -17.98 39.58
CA SER A 52 10.42 -17.81 40.31
C SER A 52 11.06 -19.16 40.65
N THR A 53 12.33 -19.39 41.02
CA THR A 53 13.64 -18.71 41.12
C THR A 53 14.62 -19.78 41.68
N VAL A 54 15.94 -19.59 41.50
CA VAL A 54 17.10 -20.00 42.36
C VAL A 54 17.97 -21.17 41.85
N GLY A 55 19.29 -20.91 41.69
CA GLY A 55 20.31 -21.96 41.67
C GLY A 55 21.71 -21.65 41.08
N ASN A 56 22.41 -20.65 41.63
CA ASN A 56 23.88 -20.42 41.74
C ASN A 56 24.94 -20.99 40.75
N ASN A 57 25.79 -20.04 40.30
CA ASN A 57 27.27 -20.01 40.20
C ASN A 57 28.08 -21.20 39.66
N GLN A 58 28.80 -20.97 38.55
CA GLN A 58 30.28 -21.04 38.57
C GLN A 58 30.92 -20.31 37.38
N VAL A 59 32.03 -19.66 37.70
CA VAL A 59 32.95 -18.87 36.89
C VAL A 59 33.64 -19.75 35.84
N ASN A 60 33.83 -19.24 34.62
CA ASN A 60 35.15 -19.20 33.96
C ASN A 60 35.13 -18.23 32.77
N ASN A 61 36.12 -17.34 32.79
CA ASN A 61 36.48 -16.41 31.73
C ASN A 61 36.87 -17.16 30.46
N ASP A 62 36.50 -16.61 29.30
CA ASP A 62 37.46 -16.34 28.22
C ASP A 62 36.88 -15.30 27.26
N GLY A 63 37.71 -14.31 26.93
CA GLY A 63 37.29 -12.98 26.50
C GLY A 63 36.70 -12.87 25.09
N ARG A 64 35.75 -11.94 24.97
CA ARG A 64 35.63 -10.90 23.93
C ARG A 64 34.44 -10.00 24.28
N ASN A 65 34.74 -8.82 24.82
CA ASN A 65 33.85 -7.68 25.04
C ASN A 65 34.48 -6.56 24.16
N VAL A 66 33.83 -5.64 23.46
CA VAL A 66 32.53 -4.95 23.47
C VAL A 66 32.36 -4.48 22.01
N GLY A 67 31.19 -4.58 21.37
CA GLY A 67 30.08 -3.65 21.52
C GLY A 67 29.35 -3.56 20.17
N ASP A 68 28.13 -3.07 20.06
CA ASP A 68 27.17 -2.61 21.04
C ASP A 68 25.80 -2.87 20.42
N SER A 69 24.88 -3.32 21.26
CA SER A 69 23.44 -3.07 21.22
C SER A 69 22.85 -2.69 19.84
N GLU A 70 22.30 -3.69 19.15
CA GLU A 70 21.37 -3.47 18.04
C GLU A 70 20.14 -2.71 18.57
N THR A 71 20.21 -1.38 18.60
CA THR A 71 19.02 -0.56 18.41
C THR A 71 18.58 -0.81 16.97
N VAL A 72 17.80 -1.88 16.76
CA VAL A 72 17.06 -2.07 15.52
C VAL A 72 16.08 -0.91 15.44
N SER A 73 16.52 0.23 14.88
CA SER A 73 15.64 1.32 14.51
C SER A 73 14.54 0.70 13.66
N GLN A 74 13.35 0.62 14.23
CA GLN A 74 12.20 -0.01 13.60
C GLN A 74 11.83 0.83 12.38
N CYS A 75 12.45 0.51 11.25
CA CYS A 75 12.15 1.16 10.00
C CYS A 75 10.70 0.82 9.62
N SER A 76 9.91 1.84 9.25
CA SER A 76 8.54 1.61 8.81
C SER A 76 8.54 1.03 7.39
N VAL A 77 8.12 -0.23 7.30
CA VAL A 77 8.07 -1.01 6.06
C VAL A 77 6.62 -1.16 5.63
N ILE A 78 6.33 -0.79 4.38
CA ILE A 78 4.97 -0.77 3.85
C ILE A 78 4.93 -1.57 2.54
N LYS A 79 4.19 -2.69 2.52
CA LYS A 79 3.87 -3.38 1.27
C LYS A 79 2.88 -2.50 0.50
N THR A 80 3.21 -2.20 -0.75
CA THR A 80 2.55 -1.12 -1.51
C THR A 80 2.24 -1.51 -2.94
N LEU A 81 1.37 -0.73 -3.59
CA LEU A 81 0.97 -0.98 -4.98
C LEU A 81 2.11 -0.59 -5.91
N SER A 82 2.34 -1.42 -6.92
CA SER A 82 3.14 -1.07 -8.08
C SER A 82 2.33 -0.23 -9.07
N ASN A 83 3.00 0.28 -10.10
CA ASN A 83 2.35 1.02 -11.19
C ASN A 83 1.28 0.23 -11.98
N ARG A 84 1.23 -1.09 -11.78
CA ARG A 84 0.21 -2.01 -12.33
C ARG A 84 -0.93 -2.29 -11.33
N GLY A 85 -0.96 -1.59 -10.20
CA GLY A 85 -1.94 -1.74 -9.14
C GLY A 85 -1.82 -3.05 -8.36
N ARG A 86 -0.66 -3.73 -8.36
CA ARG A 86 -0.46 -5.00 -7.65
C ARG A 86 0.45 -4.80 -6.44
N TYR A 87 0.18 -5.47 -5.32
CA TYR A 87 1.00 -5.46 -4.10
C TYR A 87 2.33 -6.20 -4.26
N THR A 88 3.17 -5.65 -5.12
CA THR A 88 4.45 -6.19 -5.60
C THR A 88 5.58 -5.19 -5.37
N SER A 89 5.34 -4.16 -4.58
CA SER A 89 6.31 -3.14 -4.22
C SER A 89 6.42 -3.03 -2.70
N LEU A 90 7.57 -2.52 -2.25
CA LEU A 90 7.91 -2.28 -0.87
C LEU A 90 8.35 -0.83 -0.75
N ALA A 91 7.71 -0.06 0.10
CA ALA A 91 8.17 1.27 0.46
C ALA A 91 8.84 1.22 1.84
N ILE A 92 10.01 1.84 1.93
CA ILE A 92 10.80 1.98 3.14
C ILE A 92 10.94 3.47 3.41
N ARG A 93 10.53 3.91 4.59
CA ARG A 93 10.68 5.31 5.00
C ARG A 93 12.15 5.61 5.30
N VAL A 94 12.69 6.64 4.66
CA VAL A 94 14.09 7.09 4.85
C VAL A 94 14.14 8.27 5.81
N SER A 95 13.14 9.13 5.75
CA SER A 95 12.89 10.24 6.68
C SER A 95 11.38 10.46 6.80
N ASP A 96 10.93 11.34 7.69
CA ASP A 96 9.50 11.61 7.89
C ASP A 96 8.78 11.97 6.57
N ASP A 97 9.47 12.73 5.71
CA ASP A 97 8.94 13.28 4.47
C ASP A 97 9.37 12.54 3.20
N ALA A 98 10.10 11.42 3.31
CA ALA A 98 10.59 10.73 2.13
C ALA A 98 10.66 9.20 2.25
N VAL A 99 10.39 8.53 1.12
CA VAL A 99 10.37 7.08 1.02
C VAL A 99 11.20 6.57 -0.16
N ARG A 100 11.78 5.39 -0.01
CA ARG A 100 12.37 4.63 -1.13
C ARG A 100 11.46 3.48 -1.50
N VAL A 101 11.16 3.37 -2.80
CA VAL A 101 10.29 2.33 -3.34
C VAL A 101 11.12 1.27 -4.05
N TYR A 102 10.95 0.03 -3.59
CA TYR A 102 11.54 -1.16 -4.16
C TYR A 102 10.46 -2.02 -4.83
N ARG A 103 10.81 -2.70 -5.91
CA ARG A 103 9.94 -3.64 -6.63
C ARG A 103 10.36 -5.06 -6.33
N LEU A 104 9.38 -5.96 -6.24
CA LEU A 104 9.61 -7.38 -6.10
C LEU A 104 10.39 -7.89 -7.31
N SER A 105 11.50 -8.59 -7.05
CA SER A 105 12.35 -9.20 -8.07
C SER A 105 12.21 -10.72 -8.07
N SER A 106 12.08 -11.34 -6.90
CA SER A 106 11.85 -12.77 -6.76
C SER A 106 11.22 -13.06 -5.40
N SER A 107 10.46 -14.16 -5.33
CA SER A 107 9.84 -14.68 -4.13
C SER A 107 10.21 -16.15 -3.97
N ARG A 108 10.32 -16.62 -2.72
CA ARG A 108 10.49 -18.02 -2.34
C ARG A 108 9.42 -18.35 -1.30
N GLU A 109 8.31 -18.90 -1.79
CA GLU A 109 7.09 -19.12 -1.01
C GLU A 109 7.33 -20.03 0.20
N GLU A 110 8.02 -21.16 0.02
CA GLU A 110 8.37 -22.12 1.09
C GLU A 110 9.02 -21.46 2.31
N SER A 111 9.90 -20.48 2.06
CA SER A 111 10.65 -19.78 3.10
C SER A 111 10.03 -18.43 3.51
N GLY A 112 8.94 -18.02 2.86
CA GLY A 112 8.36 -16.69 2.99
C GLY A 112 9.30 -15.54 2.61
N THR A 113 10.35 -15.82 1.83
CA THR A 113 11.40 -14.86 1.51
C THR A 113 11.09 -14.09 0.23
N ASN A 114 11.17 -12.77 0.27
CA ASN A 114 11.03 -11.90 -0.90
C ASN A 114 12.29 -11.04 -1.09
N TYR A 115 12.69 -10.87 -2.34
CA TYR A 115 13.81 -10.02 -2.72
C TYR A 115 13.31 -8.84 -3.54
N TYR A 116 13.71 -7.65 -3.14
CA TYR A 116 13.30 -6.40 -3.77
C TYR A 116 14.50 -5.66 -4.33
N ARG A 117 14.29 -4.93 -5.43
CA ARG A 117 15.28 -4.04 -6.05
C ARG A 117 14.78 -2.62 -6.05
N CYS A 118 15.66 -1.65 -5.87
CA CYS A 118 15.26 -0.25 -5.93
C CYS A 118 14.71 0.10 -7.31
N SER A 119 13.50 0.67 -7.36
CA SER A 119 12.83 1.02 -8.62
C SER A 119 13.58 2.12 -9.37
N ARG A 120 14.14 3.11 -8.64
CA ARG A 120 14.85 4.24 -9.24
C ARG A 120 16.23 3.85 -9.77
N CYS A 121 16.99 3.04 -9.04
CA CYS A 121 18.29 2.52 -9.51
C CYS A 121 18.14 1.66 -10.76
N GLU A 122 17.06 0.88 -10.90
CA GLU A 122 16.83 0.15 -12.16
C GLU A 122 16.70 1.11 -13.36
N CYS A 123 15.97 2.21 -13.19
CA CYS A 123 15.86 3.21 -14.26
C CYS A 123 17.20 3.90 -14.55
N LEU A 124 18.02 4.20 -13.53
CA LEU A 124 19.36 4.80 -13.71
C LEU A 124 20.31 3.85 -14.43
N ASN A 125 20.31 2.56 -14.06
CA ASN A 125 21.17 1.55 -14.66
C ASN A 125 20.94 1.34 -16.16
N LYS A 126 19.79 1.77 -16.71
CA LYS A 126 19.56 1.74 -18.18
C LYS A 126 20.37 2.78 -18.93
N LYS A 127 20.84 3.82 -18.23
CA LYS A 127 21.50 5.00 -18.81
C LYS A 127 22.97 5.17 -18.37
N SER A 128 23.40 4.43 -17.35
CA SER A 128 24.74 4.51 -16.77
C SER A 128 25.53 3.23 -17.04
N ASP A 129 26.83 3.35 -17.29
CA ASP A 129 27.74 2.20 -17.43
C ASP A 129 27.97 1.50 -16.09
N VAL A 130 28.01 2.28 -14.99
CA VAL A 130 28.14 1.75 -13.63
C VAL A 130 26.79 1.27 -13.12
N LYS A 131 26.70 -0.04 -12.80
CA LYS A 131 25.45 -0.67 -12.37
C LYS A 131 25.36 -0.75 -10.85
N PHE A 132 24.41 -0.01 -10.27
CA PHE A 132 24.07 -0.12 -8.86
C PHE A 132 22.90 -1.10 -8.68
N LYS A 133 23.08 -2.14 -7.86
CA LYS A 133 22.02 -3.14 -7.62
C LYS A 133 21.62 -3.22 -6.14
N PRO A 134 21.09 -2.14 -5.53
CA PRO A 134 20.62 -2.16 -4.15
C PRO A 134 19.49 -3.17 -4.01
N ARG A 135 19.59 -4.04 -3.00
CA ARG A 135 18.61 -5.09 -2.73
C ARG A 135 18.18 -5.05 -1.28
N VAL A 136 16.88 -5.22 -1.07
CA VAL A 136 16.30 -5.46 0.25
C VAL A 136 15.72 -6.86 0.26
N LYS A 137 15.95 -7.60 1.34
CA LYS A 137 15.39 -8.94 1.55
C LYS A 137 14.37 -8.84 2.68
N THR A 138 13.23 -9.50 2.52
CA THR A 138 12.27 -9.69 3.60
C THR A 138 12.01 -11.17 3.82
N GLN A 139 11.75 -11.58 5.05
CA GLN A 139 11.23 -12.90 5.39
C GLN A 139 9.97 -12.72 6.23
N ASN A 140 8.87 -13.37 5.83
CA ASN A 140 7.57 -13.26 6.49
C ASN A 140 7.14 -11.79 6.72
N GLY A 141 7.41 -10.94 5.71
CA GLY A 141 7.06 -9.51 5.73
C GLY A 141 8.02 -8.60 6.51
N ARG A 142 9.00 -9.14 7.23
CA ARG A 142 10.01 -8.36 7.97
C ARG A 142 11.29 -8.23 7.17
N ILE A 143 11.94 -7.07 7.19
CA ILE A 143 13.25 -6.91 6.55
C ILE A 143 14.27 -7.78 7.30
N ILE A 144 15.12 -8.46 6.54
CA ILE A 144 16.26 -9.21 7.05
C ILE A 144 17.53 -8.72 6.37
N GLY A 145 18.55 -8.42 7.18
CA GLY A 145 19.77 -7.76 6.73
C GLY A 145 19.60 -6.26 6.56
N ASP A 146 20.34 -5.69 5.60
CA ASP A 146 20.41 -4.24 5.38
C ASP A 146 19.11 -3.65 4.80
N ALA A 147 18.47 -2.78 5.57
CA ALA A 147 17.27 -2.04 5.17
C ALA A 147 17.58 -0.83 4.26
N PHE A 148 18.81 -0.32 4.31
CA PHE A 148 19.25 0.91 3.66
C PHE A 148 20.51 0.69 2.81
N PRO A 149 20.47 -0.25 1.84
CA PRO A 149 21.63 -0.55 1.00
C PRO A 149 22.10 0.69 0.23
N SER A 150 23.41 0.78 -0.04
CA SER A 150 23.99 1.89 -0.82
C SER A 150 23.37 2.00 -2.22
N HIS A 151 22.99 3.22 -2.62
CA HIS A 151 22.40 3.53 -3.93
C HIS A 151 23.35 4.37 -4.78
N HIS A 152 23.04 4.49 -6.08
CA HIS A 152 23.63 5.50 -6.96
C HIS A 152 23.37 6.92 -6.40
N HIS A 153 24.28 7.86 -6.57
CA HIS A 153 24.15 9.22 -6.02
C HIS A 153 22.88 9.96 -6.53
N ASP A 154 22.53 9.82 -7.82
CA ASP A 154 21.26 10.33 -8.38
C ASP A 154 19.99 9.59 -7.92
N CYS A 155 20.11 8.51 -7.16
CA CYS A 155 18.96 7.79 -6.63
C CYS A 155 18.45 8.51 -5.37
N GLN A 156 17.70 9.58 -5.56
CA GLN A 156 17.09 10.32 -4.46
C GLN A 156 15.80 9.64 -3.97
N PRO A 157 15.50 9.67 -2.66
CA PRO A 157 14.21 9.25 -2.12
C PRO A 157 13.04 10.03 -2.76
N LEU A 158 11.86 9.40 -2.81
CA LEU A 158 10.64 10.02 -3.31
C LEU A 158 9.98 10.83 -2.19
N PRO A 159 9.63 12.11 -2.40
CA PRO A 159 8.87 12.88 -1.43
C PRO A 159 7.54 12.21 -1.09
N LEU A 160 7.15 12.28 0.19
CA LEU A 160 5.98 11.60 0.72
C LEU A 160 4.67 12.03 0.04
N PRO A 161 4.40 13.33 -0.20
CA PRO A 161 3.16 13.74 -0.88
C PRO A 161 3.02 13.13 -2.28
N LYS A 162 4.12 13.13 -3.03
CA LYS A 162 4.20 12.52 -4.36
C LYS A 162 4.01 11.01 -4.33
N TYR A 163 4.59 10.33 -3.34
CA TYR A 163 4.36 8.90 -3.13
C TYR A 163 2.88 8.60 -2.83
N GLN A 164 2.25 9.37 -1.94
CA GLN A 164 0.85 9.21 -1.58
C GLN A 164 -0.09 9.42 -2.78
N ALA A 165 0.17 10.45 -3.59
CA ALA A 165 -0.56 10.70 -4.82
C ALA A 165 -0.46 9.53 -5.81
N GLN A 166 0.75 8.98 -5.98
CA GLN A 166 0.97 7.77 -6.80
C GLN A 166 0.19 6.56 -6.28
N GLN A 167 0.16 6.35 -4.97
CA GLN A 167 -0.57 5.22 -4.38
C GLN A 167 -2.08 5.33 -4.56
N LEU A 168 -2.64 6.54 -4.46
CA LEU A 168 -4.05 6.78 -4.79
C LEU A 168 -4.33 6.45 -6.26
N ASP A 169 -3.54 6.97 -7.21
CA ASP A 169 -3.69 6.65 -8.63
C ASP A 169 -3.54 5.14 -8.91
N TYR A 170 -2.59 4.46 -8.27
CA TYR A 170 -2.42 3.01 -8.42
C TYR A 170 -3.61 2.22 -7.88
N SER A 171 -4.24 2.69 -6.80
CA SER A 171 -5.47 2.10 -6.27
C SER A 171 -6.63 2.27 -7.26
N CYS A 172 -6.81 3.46 -7.81
CA CYS A 172 -7.83 3.72 -8.83
C CYS A 172 -7.65 2.83 -10.07
N ARG A 173 -6.40 2.64 -10.51
CA ARG A 173 -6.08 1.72 -11.62
C ARG A 173 -6.36 0.25 -11.27
N ALA A 174 -6.16 -0.14 -10.02
CA ALA A 174 -6.50 -1.47 -9.53
C ALA A 174 -8.02 -1.69 -9.61
N ASP A 175 -8.82 -0.74 -9.14
CA ASP A 175 -10.29 -0.80 -9.23
C ASP A 175 -10.77 -1.01 -10.68
N VAL A 176 -10.17 -0.30 -11.65
CA VAL A 176 -10.52 -0.47 -13.07
C VAL A 176 -10.08 -1.86 -13.57
N ARG A 177 -8.89 -2.32 -13.21
CA ARG A 177 -8.38 -3.64 -13.62
C ARG A 177 -9.28 -4.76 -13.10
N ASP A 178 -9.79 -4.62 -11.89
CA ASP A 178 -10.58 -5.61 -11.16
C ASP A 178 -12.08 -5.48 -11.46
N GLY A 179 -12.48 -4.52 -12.31
CA GLY A 179 -13.87 -4.34 -12.74
C GLY A 179 -14.77 -3.65 -11.72
N LEU A 180 -14.19 -3.11 -10.64
CA LEU A 180 -14.92 -2.46 -9.55
C LEU A 180 -15.43 -1.06 -9.92
N ALA A 181 -14.85 -0.42 -10.95
CA ALA A 181 -15.30 0.87 -11.45
C ALA A 181 -14.86 1.13 -12.89
N GLU A 182 -15.57 2.07 -13.53
CA GLU A 182 -15.19 2.59 -14.84
C GLU A 182 -14.05 3.63 -14.73
N PRO A 183 -13.24 3.82 -15.79
CA PRO A 183 -12.04 4.66 -15.80
C PRO A 183 -12.17 6.04 -15.14
N LYS A 184 -13.12 6.86 -15.60
CA LYS A 184 -13.29 8.22 -15.10
C LYS A 184 -13.81 8.23 -13.66
N GLN A 185 -14.71 7.31 -13.33
CA GLN A 185 -15.28 7.17 -12.01
C GLN A 185 -14.21 6.77 -10.98
N ALA A 186 -13.35 5.80 -11.31
CA ALA A 186 -12.23 5.41 -10.45
C ALA A 186 -11.26 6.56 -10.19
N TRP A 187 -10.90 7.30 -11.23
CA TRP A 187 -10.06 8.50 -11.11
C TRP A 187 -10.72 9.58 -10.24
N SER A 188 -12.00 9.88 -10.48
CA SER A 188 -12.75 10.89 -9.69
C SER A 188 -12.79 10.52 -8.22
N ARG A 189 -13.08 9.25 -7.87
CA ARG A 189 -13.04 8.78 -6.48
C ARG A 189 -11.66 8.97 -5.84
N GLY A 190 -10.58 8.70 -6.57
CA GLY A 190 -9.22 8.93 -6.06
C GLY A 190 -8.91 10.39 -5.77
N HIS A 191 -9.34 11.28 -6.67
CA HIS A 191 -9.22 12.72 -6.50
C HIS A 191 -10.04 13.23 -5.30
N ASP A 192 -11.28 12.76 -5.15
CA ASP A 192 -12.14 13.11 -4.01
C ASP A 192 -11.53 12.64 -2.69
N ILE A 193 -10.91 11.45 -2.65
CA ILE A 193 -10.17 10.96 -1.48
C ILE A 193 -8.98 11.86 -1.16
N ALA A 194 -8.25 12.37 -2.17
CA ALA A 194 -7.16 13.31 -1.96
C ALA A 194 -7.66 14.63 -1.34
N LEU A 195 -8.78 15.18 -1.84
CA LEU A 195 -9.44 16.36 -1.29
C LEU A 195 -9.91 16.14 0.15
N GLN A 196 -10.54 15.00 0.44
CA GLN A 196 -10.99 14.66 1.79
C GLN A 196 -9.82 14.56 2.77
N LYS A 197 -8.69 13.99 2.35
CA LYS A 197 -7.48 13.92 3.18
C LYS A 197 -6.90 15.30 3.49
N TRP A 198 -6.94 16.22 2.52
CA TRP A 198 -6.52 17.60 2.73
C TRP A 198 -7.45 18.34 3.70
N ALA A 199 -8.76 18.24 3.50
CA ALA A 199 -9.74 18.84 4.41
C ALA A 199 -9.63 18.29 5.84
N ALA A 200 -9.42 16.98 6.00
CA ALA A 200 -9.28 16.35 7.31
C ALA A 200 -7.95 16.66 8.03
N ALA A 201 -6.92 17.07 7.28
CA ALA A 201 -5.61 17.43 7.82
C ALA A 201 -5.48 18.93 8.11
N GLU A 202 -6.61 19.60 8.41
CA GLU A 202 -6.71 21.05 8.65
C GLU A 202 -6.00 21.86 7.56
N GLU A 203 -6.15 21.42 6.31
CA GLU A 203 -5.55 22.05 5.14
C GLU A 203 -4.01 22.15 5.16
N SER A 204 -3.33 21.25 5.88
CA SER A 204 -1.86 21.23 5.93
C SER A 204 -1.19 21.23 4.55
N ALA A 205 -0.08 21.97 4.43
CA ALA A 205 0.65 22.13 3.17
C ALA A 205 1.04 20.77 2.52
N ILE A 206 1.44 19.78 3.33
CA ILE A 206 1.79 18.42 2.89
C ILE A 206 0.62 17.74 2.18
N SER A 207 -0.60 17.88 2.70
CA SER A 207 -1.78 17.26 2.12
C SER A 207 -2.30 18.01 0.88
N LYS A 208 -2.07 19.32 0.79
CA LYS A 208 -2.26 20.07 -0.45
C LYS A 208 -1.34 19.58 -1.57
N GLU A 209 -0.06 19.33 -1.26
CA GLU A 209 0.88 18.78 -2.24
C GLU A 209 0.46 17.41 -2.78
N VAL A 210 -0.26 16.59 -2.00
CA VAL A 210 -0.80 15.31 -2.49
C VAL A 210 -1.80 15.55 -3.63
N ILE A 211 -2.66 16.56 -3.49
CA ILE A 211 -3.63 16.95 -4.53
C ILE A 211 -2.88 17.47 -5.75
N ASP A 212 -1.93 18.38 -5.55
CA ASP A 212 -1.14 18.98 -6.64
C ASP A 212 -0.31 17.92 -7.40
N ASN A 213 0.10 16.83 -6.74
CA ASN A 213 0.79 15.70 -7.36
C ASN A 213 -0.16 14.62 -7.92
N PHE A 214 -1.46 14.69 -7.65
CA PHE A 214 -2.42 13.73 -8.19
C PHE A 214 -2.59 13.96 -9.70
N PRO A 215 -2.53 12.92 -10.54
CA PRO A 215 -2.41 13.14 -11.97
C PRO A 215 -3.72 13.63 -12.59
N ASP A 216 -3.62 14.64 -13.47
CA ASP A 216 -4.78 15.09 -14.25
C ASP A 216 -5.36 13.99 -15.12
N TRP A 217 -6.70 13.98 -15.23
CA TRP A 217 -7.43 13.03 -16.07
C TRP A 217 -6.95 13.04 -17.52
N SER A 218 -6.63 14.21 -18.08
CA SER A 218 -6.15 14.37 -19.46
C SER A 218 -4.89 13.54 -19.72
N HIS A 219 -4.00 13.44 -18.73
CA HIS A 219 -2.73 12.71 -18.81
C HIS A 219 -2.91 11.20 -18.62
N VAL A 220 -3.87 10.77 -17.80
CA VAL A 220 -4.02 9.34 -17.44
C VAL A 220 -5.16 8.62 -18.15
N ARG A 221 -6.08 9.32 -18.81
CA ARG A 221 -7.25 8.71 -19.48
C ARG A 221 -6.90 7.53 -20.37
N LYS A 222 -5.86 7.65 -21.21
CA LYS A 222 -5.40 6.59 -22.11
C LYS A 222 -4.88 5.37 -21.35
N ALA A 223 -4.18 5.59 -20.23
CA ALA A 223 -3.68 4.51 -19.40
C ALA A 223 -4.83 3.74 -18.75
N TYR A 224 -5.84 4.44 -18.20
CA TYR A 224 -7.02 3.81 -17.62
C TYR A 224 -7.85 3.06 -18.67
N SER A 225 -8.09 3.64 -19.85
CA SER A 225 -8.81 2.96 -20.95
C SER A 225 -8.10 1.70 -21.41
N ARG A 226 -6.76 1.71 -21.46
CA ARG A 226 -5.97 0.51 -21.79
C ARG A 226 -6.15 -0.58 -20.74
N ILE A 227 -6.16 -0.24 -19.45
CA ILE A 227 -6.40 -1.21 -18.37
C ILE A 227 -7.79 -1.82 -18.51
N ARG A 228 -8.81 -0.99 -18.77
CA ARG A 228 -10.19 -1.46 -19.01
C ARG A 228 -10.25 -2.45 -20.18
N ARG A 229 -9.62 -2.11 -21.32
CA ARG A 229 -9.59 -2.99 -22.50
C ARG A 229 -8.92 -4.34 -22.17
N GLN A 230 -7.78 -4.31 -21.49
CA GLN A 230 -7.07 -5.53 -21.08
C GLN A 230 -7.90 -6.41 -20.13
N ARG A 231 -8.72 -5.80 -19.26
CA ARG A 231 -9.71 -6.53 -18.45
C ARG A 231 -10.72 -7.24 -19.34
N HIS A 232 -11.40 -6.51 -20.24
CA HIS A 232 -12.40 -7.12 -21.13
C HIS A 232 -11.82 -8.26 -21.97
N GLU A 233 -10.62 -8.08 -22.53
CA GLU A 233 -9.93 -9.16 -23.26
C GLU A 233 -9.75 -10.40 -22.39
N ARG A 234 -9.23 -10.23 -21.16
CA ARG A 234 -9.07 -11.34 -20.21
C ARG A 234 -10.40 -12.03 -19.89
N ASP A 235 -11.46 -11.27 -19.69
CA ASP A 235 -12.77 -11.81 -19.33
C ASP A 235 -13.42 -12.54 -20.51
N SER A 236 -13.23 -12.04 -21.75
CA SER A 236 -13.69 -12.69 -22.98
C SER A 236 -12.97 -14.01 -23.28
N PHE A 237 -11.65 -14.08 -23.05
CA PHE A 237 -10.88 -15.32 -23.25
C PHE A 237 -11.03 -16.33 -22.08
N GLY A 238 -11.48 -15.89 -20.91
CA GLY A 238 -11.69 -16.74 -19.74
C GLY A 238 -12.94 -17.63 -19.78
N HIS A 239 -13.90 -17.35 -20.67
CA HIS A 239 -15.16 -18.10 -20.80
C HIS A 239 -15.16 -19.20 -21.89
N GLY A 240 -14.01 -19.48 -22.52
CA GLY A 240 -13.93 -20.29 -23.75
C GLY A 240 -13.22 -21.65 -23.69
N ARG A 241 -12.91 -22.22 -22.52
CA ARG A 241 -12.33 -23.57 -22.45
C ARG A 241 -13.04 -24.47 -21.45
N THR A 242 -14.25 -24.91 -21.81
CA THR A 242 -14.69 -26.25 -21.43
C THR A 242 -14.06 -27.21 -22.42
N TYR A 243 -12.96 -27.85 -22.05
CA TYR A 243 -12.56 -29.08 -22.72
C TYR A 243 -13.62 -30.12 -22.34
N SER A 244 -14.57 -30.38 -23.22
CA SER A 244 -15.41 -31.56 -23.15
C SER A 244 -14.50 -32.75 -23.44
N CYS A 245 -14.05 -33.43 -22.39
CA CYS A 245 -13.52 -34.78 -22.51
C CYS A 245 -14.69 -35.62 -23.05
N HIS A 246 -14.62 -36.02 -24.32
CA HIS A 246 -15.42 -37.14 -24.77
C HIS A 246 -14.78 -38.39 -24.17
N ASP A 247 -15.56 -39.10 -23.36
CA ASP A 247 -15.28 -40.44 -22.90
C ASP A 247 -15.29 -41.37 -24.13
N GLU A 248 -14.17 -42.04 -24.37
CA GLU A 248 -14.08 -43.33 -25.08
C GLU A 248 -13.20 -44.28 -24.25
#